data_AF-A0A401TJ21-F1
#
_entry.id   AF-A0A401TJ21-F1
#
_cell.length_a   1.000
_cell.length_b   1.000
_cell.length_c   1.000
_cell.angle_alpha   90.00
_cell.angle_beta   90.00
_cell.angle_gamma   90.00
#
_symmetry.space_group_name_H-M   'P 1'
#
loop_
_entity.id
_entity.type
_entity.pdbx_description
1 polymer ?
#
loop_
_entity_poly.entity_id
_entity_poly.type
_entity_poly.pdbx_seq_one_letter_code
_entity_poly.pdbx_strand_id
1 'polypeptide(L)' 'MYMTPRIVKEASGLFTVTNRLFMKLSKADKDSVYRCRVLYQTMNNQTHTLDSETFQVTLH' A
#
# COMPACT_ATOMS: atom_id res chain seq x y z
N MET A 1 4.31 8.20 -11.56
CA MET A 1 4.08 7.44 -10.31
C MET A 1 3.92 5.99 -10.69
N TYR A 2 4.63 5.07 -10.04
CA TYR A 2 4.47 3.64 -10.28
C TYR A 2 4.65 2.86 -8.98
N MET A 3 3.98 1.71 -8.91
CA MET A 3 3.99 0.81 -7.77
C MET A 3 4.70 -0.49 -8.17
N THR A 4 5.50 -1.05 -7.25
CA THR A 4 6.17 -2.34 -7.45
C THR A 4 5.66 -3.33 -6.40
N PRO A 5 4.58 -4.09 -6.69
CA PRO A 5 4.08 -5.10 -5.79
C PRO A 5 4.97 -6.34 -5.82
N ARG A 6 5.13 -6.97 -4.66
CA ARG A 6 5.78 -8.28 -4.49
C ARG A 6 4.86 -9.15 -3.64
N ILE A 7 4.60 -10.35 -4.11
CA ILE A 7 3.78 -11.35 -3.42
C ILE A 7 4.64 -12.56 -3.13
N VAL A 8 4.62 -13.01 -1.88
CA VAL A 8 5.32 -14.23 -1.43
C VAL A 8 4.31 -15.14 -0.76
N LYS A 9 4.42 -16.45 -1.04
CA LYS A 9 3.73 -17.49 -0.27
C LYS A 9 4.68 -17.97 0.83
N GLU A 10 4.29 -17.76 2.07
CA GLU A 10 5.06 -18.13 3.25
C GLU A 10 4.94 -19.63 3.53
N ALA A 11 5.83 -20.16 4.38
CA ALA A 11 5.84 -21.58 4.74
C ALA A 11 4.53 -22.05 5.41
N SER A 12 3.82 -21.14 6.08
CA SER A 12 2.49 -21.40 6.65
C SER A 12 1.38 -21.56 5.60
N GLY A 13 1.67 -21.28 4.33
CA GLY A 13 0.70 -21.24 3.25
C GLY A 13 -0.02 -19.88 3.11
N LEU A 14 0.22 -18.94 4.03
CA LEU A 14 -0.28 -17.57 3.94
C LEU A 14 0.49 -16.75 2.90
N PHE A 15 -0.11 -15.65 2.45
CA PHE A 15 0.51 -14.72 1.51
C PHE A 15 0.96 -13.44 2.22
N THR A 16 2.16 -12.99 1.89
CA THR A 16 2.65 -11.65 2.25
C THR A 16 2.76 -10.80 1.00
N VAL A 17 2.10 -9.64 1.03
CA VAL A 17 2.13 -8.65 -0.04
C VAL A 17 2.91 -7.43 0.43
N THR A 18 3.94 -7.05 -0.33
CA THR A 18 4.70 -5.83 -0.11
C THR A 18 4.57 -4.94 -1.32
N ASN A 19 4.17 -3.68 -1.13
CA ASN A 19 4.11 -2.70 -2.21
C ASN A 19 5.05 -1.53 -1.91
N ARG A 20 5.78 -1.06 -2.93
CA ARG A 20 6.58 0.17 -2.86
C ARG A 20 6.09 1.15 -3.89
N LEU A 21 5.82 2.37 -3.46
CA LEU A 21 5.39 3.46 -4.31
C LEU A 21 6.58 4.35 -4.67
N PHE A 22 6.81 4.55 -5.97
CA PHE A 22 7.78 5.48 -6.49
C PHE A 22 7.06 6.63 -7.21
N MET A 23 7.32 7.85 -6.77
CA MET A 23 6.80 9.06 -7.41
C MET A 23 7.82 10.18 -7.35
N LYS A 24 7.81 11.03 -8.37
CA LYS A 24 8.53 12.31 -8.35
C LYS A 24 7.67 13.29 -7.56
N LEU A 25 8.18 13.74 -6.42
CA LEU A 25 7.50 14.71 -5.56
C LEU A 25 7.61 16.13 -6.13
N SER A 26 6.61 16.95 -5.84
CA SER A 26 6.50 18.36 -6.19
C SER A 26 6.16 19.20 -4.94
N LYS A 27 6.22 20.53 -5.04
CA LYS A 27 5.84 21.40 -3.91
C LYS A 27 4.39 21.21 -3.46
N ALA A 28 3.50 20.82 -4.37
CA ALA A 28 2.09 20.57 -4.06
C ALA A 28 1.88 19.32 -3.18
N ASP A 29 2.86 18.41 -3.15
CA ASP A 29 2.79 17.17 -2.37
C ASP A 29 3.09 17.39 -0.88
N LYS A 30 3.60 18.57 -0.48
CA LYS A 30 3.94 18.89 0.91
C LYS A 30 2.75 18.69 1.86
N ASP A 31 1.57 19.12 1.42
CA ASP A 31 0.35 19.07 2.23
C ASP A 31 -0.49 17.82 1.93
N SER A 32 0.01 16.93 1.07
CA SER A 32 -0.67 15.69 0.70
C SER A 32 -0.56 14.63 1.80
N VAL A 33 -1.66 13.91 2.02
CA VAL A 33 -1.76 12.82 3.00
C VAL A 33 -1.79 11.49 2.26
N TYR A 34 -0.88 10.59 2.61
CA TYR A 34 -0.70 9.28 2.01
C TYR A 34 -1.11 8.17 2.99
N ARG A 35 -1.55 7.04 2.43
CA ARG A 35 -1.77 5.78 3.16
C ARG A 35 -1.65 4.59 2.23
N CYS A 36 -1.37 3.43 2.79
CA CYS A 36 -1.43 2.16 2.09
C CYS A 36 -2.80 1.50 2.33
N ARG A 37 -3.40 0.94 1.28
CA ARG A 37 -4.65 0.17 1.36
C ARG A 37 -4.45 -1.20 0.74
N VAL A 38 -4.82 -2.26 1.45
CA VAL A 38 -4.92 -3.60 0.90
C VAL A 38 -6.39 -3.96 0.68
N LEU A 39 -6.70 -4.50 -0.49
CA LEU A 39 -7.98 -5.12 -0.80
C LEU A 39 -7.76 -6.63 -0.87
N TYR A 40 -8.55 -7.40 -0.14
CA TYR A 40 -8.47 -8.86 -0.15
C TYR A 40 -9.87 -9.46 -0.15
N GLN A 41 -10.00 -10.60 -0.81
CA GLN A 41 -11.24 -11.36 -0.86
C GLN A 41 -11.20 -12.46 0.19
N THR A 42 -12.33 -12.65 0.87
CA THR A 42 -12.54 -13.80 1.75
C THR A 42 -13.24 -14.92 0.99
N MET A 43 -13.26 -16.11 1.59
CA MET A 43 -13.88 -17.32 1.03
C MET A 43 -15.36 -17.12 0.64
N ASN A 44 -16.05 -16.14 1.22
CA ASN A 44 -17.44 -15.82 0.94
C ASN A 44 -17.62 -14.84 -0.23
N ASN A 45 -16.58 -14.62 -1.04
CA ASN A 45 -16.51 -13.57 -2.09
C ASN A 45 -16.74 -12.14 -1.55
N GLN A 46 -16.56 -11.92 -0.25
CA GLN A 46 -16.62 -10.58 0.33
C GLN A 46 -15.28 -9.90 0.16
N THR A 47 -15.30 -8.66 -0.35
CA THR A 47 -14.10 -7.83 -0.47
C THR A 47 -13.95 -7.00 0.78
N HIS A 48 -12.81 -7.13 1.45
CA HIS A 48 -12.44 -6.35 2.63
C HIS A 48 -11.29 -5.41 2.31
N THR A 49 -11.23 -4.33 3.09
CA THR A 49 -10.17 -3.33 3.01
C THR A 49 -9.52 -3.16 4.36
N LEU A 50 -8.19 -3.11 4.39
CA LEU A 50 -7.43 -2.64 5.54
C LEU A 50 -6.56 -1.47 5.10
N ASP A 51 -6.62 -0.39 5.88
CA ASP A 51 -5.86 0.83 5.67
C ASP A 51 -4.71 0.90 6.69
N SER A 52 -3.55 1.40 6.27
CA SER A 52 -2.51 1.84 7.19
C SER A 52 -2.89 3.15 7.86
N GLU A 53 -2.12 3.52 8.88
CA GLU A 53 -2.09 4.90 9.34
C GLU A 53 -1.70 5.85 8.20
N THR A 54 -2.19 7.07 8.29
CA THR A 54 -1.89 8.14 7.34
C THR A 54 -0.56 8.79 7.67
N PHE A 55 0.18 9.21 6.65
CA PHE A 55 1.44 9.93 6.79
C PHE A 55 1.57 11.05 5.76
N GLN A 56 2.43 12.02 6.04
CA GLN A 56 2.82 13.07 5.10
C GLN A 56 4.30 12.89 4.72
N VAL A 57 4.69 13.35 3.53
CA VAL A 57 6.08 13.30 3.08
C VAL A 57 6.83 14.54 3.53
N THR A 58 8.05 14.37 4.04
CA THR A 58 8.95 15.48 4.32
C THR A 58 9.75 15.81 3.05
N LEU A 59 9.64 17.05 2.58
CA LEU A 59 10.41 17.57 1.45
C LEU A 59 11.55 18.45 2.01
N HIS A 60 12.79 18.16 1.64
CA HIS A 60 13.98 18.94 2.00
C HIS A 60 14.43 19.84 0.85
#